data_AF-A0A8S3T941-F1
#
_entry.id   AF-A0A8S3T941-F1
#
_cell.length_a   1.000
_cell.length_b   1.000
_cell.length_c   1.000
_cell.angle_alpha   90.00
_cell.angle_beta   90.00
_cell.angle_gamma   90.00
#
_symmetry.space_group_name_H-M   'P 1'
#
loop_
_entity.id
_entity.type
_entity.pdbx_description
1 polymer ?
#
loop_
_entity_poly.entity_id
_entity_poly.type
_entity_poly.pdbx_seq_one_letter_code
_entity_poly.pdbx_strand_id
1 'polypeptide(L)'
;MALSEKKDYHFRSWIFGSTTESYTKFDKTGNKLFNYAYRIRTDSLNIVYDVDCLDDEDNGRLVAVDRSDRLKFTYDAHTEFGIFQPEGITITPSDNIVVADYHNKSLHVINSKGDLLGLQFIFKDLNICDPCRLCVDTGGYLLIGCGKEKDEDYGKIFVVKW
;
A
#
# COMPACT_ATOMS: atom_id res chain seq x y z
N MET A 1 -13.27 -21.58 27.67
CA MET A 1 -12.90 -20.60 26.63
C MET A 1 -11.90 -21.32 25.74
N ALA A 2 -12.34 -21.85 24.60
CA ALA A 2 -11.53 -22.71 23.75
C ALA A 2 -10.79 -21.85 22.72
N LEU A 3 -9.46 -21.93 22.72
CA LEU A 3 -8.62 -21.46 21.62
C LEU A 3 -8.91 -22.37 20.42
N SER A 4 -9.39 -21.83 19.31
CA SER A 4 -9.43 -22.57 18.04
C SER A 4 -8.22 -22.18 17.21
N GLU A 5 -7.24 -23.08 17.13
CA GLU A 5 -6.17 -23.02 16.12
C GLU A 5 -6.81 -23.07 14.72
N LYS A 6 -6.50 -22.08 13.88
CA LYS A 6 -6.87 -22.09 12.47
C LYS A 6 -5.79 -22.84 11.70
N LYS A 7 -6.23 -23.84 10.93
CA LYS A 7 -5.41 -24.76 10.13
C LYS A 7 -4.35 -24.04 9.30
N ASP A 8 -3.09 -24.33 9.60
CA ASP A 8 -1.95 -23.98 8.76
C ASP A 8 -1.94 -24.86 7.50
N TYR A 9 -2.02 -24.23 6.34
CA TYR A 9 -1.82 -24.92 5.07
C TYR A 9 -0.34 -24.82 4.70
N HIS A 10 0.43 -25.86 4.98
CA HIS A 10 1.81 -25.97 4.53
C HIS A 10 1.85 -26.41 3.06
N PHE A 11 2.05 -25.47 2.15
CA PHE A 11 2.47 -25.81 0.79
C PHE A 11 3.99 -25.86 0.78
N ARG A 12 4.58 -26.99 0.38
CA ARG A 12 6.00 -27.00 0.01
C ARG A 12 6.12 -26.27 -1.33
N SER A 13 6.72 -25.08 -1.34
CA SER A 13 7.05 -24.43 -2.60
C SER A 13 8.21 -25.16 -3.25
N TRP A 14 8.09 -25.45 -4.55
CA TRP A 14 9.16 -26.07 -5.34
C TRP A 14 10.38 -25.15 -5.53
N ILE A 15 10.27 -23.89 -5.13
CA ILE A 15 11.35 -22.92 -5.12
C ILE A 15 11.91 -22.88 -3.68
N PHE A 16 13.18 -23.28 -3.52
CA PHE A 16 14.03 -23.22 -2.32
C PHE A 16 13.83 -24.22 -1.17
N GLY A 17 12.88 -25.16 -1.23
CA GLY A 17 12.70 -26.15 -0.16
C GLY A 17 12.22 -25.56 1.18
N SER A 18 11.78 -24.30 1.16
CA SER A 18 11.11 -23.64 2.27
C SER A 18 9.64 -24.06 2.37
N THR A 19 9.11 -24.05 3.58
CA THR A 19 7.67 -24.14 3.81
C THR A 19 7.02 -22.80 3.50
N THR A 20 5.96 -22.79 2.70
CA THR A 20 5.09 -21.63 2.54
C THR A 20 3.99 -21.69 3.59
N GLU A 21 3.80 -20.59 4.31
CA GLU A 21 2.72 -20.40 5.27
C GLU A 21 1.85 -19.22 4.81
N SER A 22 0.53 -19.34 4.96
CA SER A 22 -0.38 -18.23 4.70
C SER A 22 -0.53 -17.38 5.96
N TYR A 23 -0.57 -16.07 5.78
CA TYR A 23 -0.62 -15.11 6.87
C TYR A 23 -1.97 -14.39 6.84
N THR A 24 -2.83 -14.63 7.83
CA THR A 24 -4.10 -13.91 8.03
C THR A 24 -4.12 -13.27 9.42
N LYS A 25 -4.43 -11.99 9.50
CA LYS A 25 -4.46 -11.24 10.77
C LYS A 25 -5.86 -10.74 11.09
N PHE A 26 -6.16 -10.68 12.38
CA PHE A 26 -7.45 -10.24 12.89
C PHE A 26 -7.26 -9.16 13.97
N ASP A 27 -8.19 -8.22 14.05
CA ASP A 27 -8.27 -7.28 15.17
C ASP A 27 -8.80 -7.96 16.45
N LYS A 28 -8.85 -7.19 17.55
CA LYS A 28 -9.37 -7.65 18.84
C LYS A 28 -10.86 -8.05 18.83
N THR A 29 -11.60 -7.69 17.77
CA THR A 29 -13.02 -8.02 17.59
C THR A 29 -13.22 -9.20 16.64
N GLY A 30 -12.14 -9.74 16.05
CA GLY A 30 -12.17 -10.88 15.14
C GLY A 30 -12.36 -10.52 13.66
N ASN A 31 -12.30 -9.25 13.29
CA ASN A 31 -12.33 -8.83 11.89
C ASN A 31 -10.95 -8.93 11.25
N LYS A 32 -10.87 -9.22 9.95
CA LYS A 32 -9.58 -9.25 9.25
C LYS A 32 -8.94 -7.86 9.25
N LEU A 33 -7.63 -7.80 9.46
CA LEU A 33 -6.87 -6.55 9.30
C LEU A 33 -6.66 -6.21 7.81
N PHE A 34 -6.45 -7.24 6.99
CA PHE A 34 -6.30 -7.12 5.54
C PHE A 34 -7.49 -7.80 4.87
N ASN A 35 -8.30 -7.07 4.12
CA ASN A 35 -9.35 -7.68 3.32
C ASN A 35 -8.76 -8.19 2.00
N TYR A 36 -7.91 -7.38 1.35
CA TYR A 36 -7.31 -7.65 0.05
C TYR A 36 -5.80 -7.34 0.05
N ALA A 37 -5.01 -8.24 0.64
CA ALA A 37 -3.56 -8.12 0.72
C ALA A 37 -2.90 -8.26 -0.66
N TYR A 38 -2.79 -7.15 -1.38
CA TYR A 38 -2.32 -7.12 -2.77
C TYR A 38 -1.05 -6.29 -2.93
N ARG A 39 -0.85 -5.24 -2.12
CA ARG A 39 0.22 -4.26 -2.34
C ARG A 39 0.95 -4.01 -1.05
N ILE A 40 1.90 -4.91 -0.79
CA ILE A 40 2.58 -4.99 0.51
C ILE A 40 3.96 -4.35 0.43
N ARG A 41 4.33 -3.61 1.47
CA ARG A 41 5.67 -3.09 1.71
C ARG A 41 6.09 -3.26 3.16
N THR A 42 7.39 -3.16 3.40
CA THR A 42 7.96 -3.12 4.76
C THR A 42 8.93 -1.96 4.88
N ASP A 43 8.97 -1.34 6.06
CA ASP A 43 9.99 -0.34 6.42
C ASP A 43 11.19 -0.99 7.13
N SER A 44 12.17 -0.18 7.53
CA SER A 44 13.37 -0.64 8.25
C SER A 44 13.07 -1.28 9.62
N LEU A 45 11.93 -0.92 10.24
CA LEU A 45 11.44 -1.49 11.49
C LEU A 45 10.61 -2.76 11.27
N ASN A 46 10.44 -3.17 10.00
CA ASN A 46 9.64 -4.30 9.57
C ASN A 46 8.16 -4.19 9.95
N ILE A 47 7.65 -2.97 10.00
CA ILE A 47 6.20 -2.74 9.95
C ILE A 47 5.74 -3.14 8.55
N VAL A 48 4.70 -3.95 8.49
CA VAL A 48 4.06 -4.36 7.24
C VAL A 48 2.96 -3.38 6.92
N TYR A 49 3.02 -2.83 5.71
CA TYR A 49 2.04 -1.91 5.16
C TYR A 49 1.32 -2.59 4.01
N ASP A 50 0.01 -2.47 3.99
CA ASP A 50 -0.82 -2.94 2.89
C ASP A 50 -1.84 -1.87 2.51
N VAL A 51 -2.05 -1.74 1.22
CA VAL A 51 -3.11 -0.91 0.65
C VAL A 51 -4.31 -1.81 0.40
N ASP A 52 -5.35 -1.61 1.21
CA ASP A 52 -6.58 -2.40 1.26
C ASP A 52 -7.70 -1.62 0.56
N CYS A 53 -7.98 -1.94 -0.70
CA CYS A 53 -9.02 -1.33 -1.53
C CYS A 53 -9.80 -2.42 -2.26
N LEU A 54 -11.14 -2.37 -2.18
CA LEU A 54 -12.03 -3.43 -2.67
C LEU A 54 -12.26 -3.37 -4.18
N ASP A 55 -12.55 -2.18 -4.67
CA ASP A 55 -12.88 -1.89 -6.05
C ASP A 55 -12.58 -0.42 -6.39
N ASP A 56 -12.98 -0.01 -7.60
CA ASP A 56 -12.75 1.34 -8.14
C ASP A 56 -13.69 2.42 -7.54
N GLU A 57 -14.66 2.03 -6.70
CA GLU A 57 -15.70 2.94 -6.17
C GLU A 57 -15.71 3.02 -4.63
N ASP A 58 -15.00 2.12 -3.95
CA ASP A 58 -14.90 2.09 -2.50
C ASP A 58 -13.74 2.94 -1.96
N ASN A 59 -13.97 3.52 -0.78
CA ASN A 59 -12.90 4.11 0.02
C ASN A 59 -11.95 3.00 0.50
N GLY A 60 -10.75 2.99 -0.04
CA GLY A 60 -9.67 2.15 0.44
C GLY A 60 -8.99 2.72 1.67
N ARG A 61 -7.96 2.02 2.14
CA ARG A 61 -7.14 2.45 3.27
C ARG A 61 -5.74 1.85 3.19
N LEU A 62 -4.81 2.50 3.86
CA LEU A 62 -3.53 1.94 4.25
C LEU A 62 -3.67 1.30 5.64
N VAL A 63 -3.17 0.07 5.79
CA VAL A 63 -3.12 -0.65 7.06
C VAL A 63 -1.66 -0.91 7.43
N ALA A 64 -1.26 -0.54 8.65
CA ALA A 64 0.08 -0.78 9.17
C ALA A 64 0.03 -1.75 10.36
N VAL A 65 0.81 -2.84 10.31
CA VAL A 65 0.91 -3.83 11.39
C VAL A 65 2.36 -4.12 11.75
N ASP A 66 2.65 -4.32 13.03
CA ASP A 66 3.99 -4.75 13.45
C ASP A 66 4.19 -6.27 13.34
N ARG A 67 5.44 -6.70 13.56
CA ARG A 67 5.83 -8.13 13.60
C ARG A 67 5.17 -8.93 14.72
N SER A 68 4.57 -8.27 15.71
CA SER A 68 3.80 -8.92 16.77
C SER A 68 2.31 -8.97 16.43
N ASP A 69 1.97 -8.77 15.16
CA ASP A 69 0.61 -8.80 14.61
C ASP A 69 -0.31 -7.71 15.15
N ARG A 70 0.25 -6.64 15.71
CA ARG A 70 -0.54 -5.56 16.29
C ARG A 70 -0.75 -4.46 15.26
N LEU A 71 -2.00 -4.05 15.11
CA LEU A 71 -2.35 -2.86 14.34
C LEU A 71 -1.64 -1.64 14.93
N LYS A 72 -0.90 -0.93 14.09
CA LYS A 72 -0.23 0.33 14.43
C LYS A 72 -1.13 1.52 14.14
N PHE A 73 -1.64 1.58 12.92
CA PHE A 73 -2.60 2.59 12.50
C PHE A 73 -3.31 2.15 11.21
N THR A 74 -4.38 2.87 10.88
CA THR A 74 -5.02 2.88 9.56
C THR A 74 -5.05 4.30 9.05
N TYR A 75 -4.93 4.48 7.74
CA TYR A 75 -5.05 5.77 7.08
C TYR A 75 -6.02 5.65 5.90
N ASP A 76 -7.10 6.42 5.89
CA ASP A 76 -8.17 6.42 4.88
C ASP A 76 -8.30 7.77 4.17
N ALA A 77 -7.24 8.58 4.21
CA ALA A 77 -7.13 9.96 3.70
C ALA A 77 -8.15 10.99 4.22
N HIS A 78 -9.14 10.54 4.99
CA HIS A 78 -10.29 11.31 5.46
C HIS A 78 -11.10 11.97 4.32
N THR A 79 -12.40 12.18 4.53
CA THR A 79 -13.38 12.53 3.48
C THR A 79 -13.20 13.88 2.80
N GLU A 80 -12.14 14.64 3.12
CA GLU A 80 -11.90 15.99 2.59
C GLU A 80 -11.60 15.98 1.08
N PHE A 81 -11.16 14.84 0.52
CA PHE A 81 -10.81 14.69 -0.89
C PHE A 81 -11.74 13.76 -1.67
N GLY A 82 -12.89 13.37 -1.10
CA GLY A 82 -13.82 12.43 -1.74
C GLY A 82 -13.38 10.98 -1.55
N ILE A 83 -13.45 10.19 -2.63
CA ILE A 83 -13.05 8.78 -2.61
C ILE A 83 -11.53 8.69 -2.54
N PHE A 84 -11.00 7.98 -1.55
CA PHE A 84 -9.59 7.61 -1.46
C PHE A 84 -9.41 6.24 -2.09
N GLN A 85 -8.77 6.18 -3.26
CA GLN A 85 -8.51 4.92 -3.96
C GLN A 85 -7.02 4.63 -3.99
N PRO A 86 -6.44 4.18 -2.86
CA PRO A 86 -5.03 3.89 -2.79
C PRO A 86 -4.71 2.68 -3.67
N GLU A 87 -3.73 2.85 -4.53
CA GLU A 87 -3.32 1.87 -5.52
C GLU A 87 -1.79 1.70 -5.47
N GLY A 88 -1.00 2.75 -5.37
CA GLY A 88 0.45 2.62 -5.24
C GLY A 88 0.89 2.60 -3.79
N ILE A 89 1.90 1.79 -3.42
CA ILE A 89 2.64 2.01 -2.17
C ILE A 89 4.13 1.76 -2.34
N THR A 90 4.92 2.62 -1.72
CA THR A 90 6.36 2.43 -1.55
C THR A 90 6.83 3.03 -0.22
N ILE A 91 8.01 2.62 0.22
CA ILE A 91 8.69 3.17 1.40
C ILE A 91 9.93 3.91 0.91
N THR A 92 10.11 5.12 1.41
CA THR A 92 11.28 5.96 1.11
C THR A 92 12.48 5.51 1.95
N PRO A 93 13.72 5.88 1.60
CA PRO A 93 14.90 5.62 2.44
C PRO A 93 14.80 6.21 3.85
N SER A 94 13.95 7.22 4.06
CA SER A 94 13.65 7.83 5.36
C SER A 94 12.49 7.17 6.11
N ASP A 95 12.03 5.99 5.67
CA ASP A 95 10.86 5.26 6.19
C ASP A 95 9.53 6.03 6.16
N ASN A 96 9.44 7.08 5.35
CA ASN A 96 8.14 7.66 5.00
C ASN A 96 7.45 6.74 4.00
N ILE A 97 6.14 6.62 4.16
CA ILE A 97 5.25 5.82 3.31
C ILE A 97 4.69 6.75 2.25
N VAL A 98 4.78 6.33 0.99
CA VAL A 98 4.17 7.06 -0.13
C VAL A 98 3.07 6.19 -0.70
N VAL A 99 1.85 6.71 -0.71
CA VAL A 99 0.67 6.04 -1.25
C VAL A 99 0.20 6.82 -2.46
N ALA A 100 0.00 6.15 -3.60
CA ALA A 100 -0.66 6.77 -4.74
C ALA A 100 -2.17 6.58 -4.63
N ASP A 101 -2.89 7.70 -4.65
CA ASP A 101 -4.33 7.73 -4.79
C ASP A 101 -4.66 7.86 -6.28
N TYR A 102 -5.21 6.79 -6.82
CA TYR A 102 -5.53 6.67 -8.23
C TYR A 102 -6.68 7.60 -8.61
N HIS A 103 -7.72 7.68 -7.78
CA HIS A 103 -8.91 8.48 -8.07
C HIS A 103 -8.58 9.97 -8.10
N ASN A 104 -7.81 10.43 -7.11
CA ASN A 104 -7.46 11.85 -6.97
C ASN A 104 -6.18 12.25 -7.72
N LYS A 105 -5.51 11.30 -8.39
CA LYS A 105 -4.23 11.49 -9.10
C LYS A 105 -3.18 12.18 -8.22
N SER A 106 -3.07 11.73 -6.97
CA SER A 106 -2.24 12.36 -5.95
C SER A 106 -1.32 11.33 -5.28
N LEU A 107 -0.28 11.84 -4.62
CA LEU A 107 0.60 11.05 -3.75
C LEU A 107 0.48 11.56 -2.32
N HIS A 108 0.12 10.66 -1.41
CA HIS A 108 0.03 10.91 0.02
C HIS A 108 1.35 10.50 0.67
N VAL A 109 1.96 11.41 1.43
CA VAL A 109 3.22 11.16 2.13
C VAL A 109 2.93 11.04 3.62
N ILE A 110 3.15 9.88 4.19
CA ILE A 110 2.73 9.53 5.54
C ILE A 110 3.98 9.13 6.34
N ASN A 111 4.10 9.60 7.58
CA ASN A 111 5.20 9.19 8.44
C ASN A 111 4.95 7.81 9.06
N SER A 112 5.95 7.25 9.74
CA SER A 112 5.85 5.94 10.42
C SER A 112 4.82 5.87 11.57
N LYS A 113 4.25 7.01 11.99
CA LYS A 113 3.18 7.09 12.99
C LYS A 113 1.78 7.13 12.37
N GLY A 114 1.67 7.27 11.05
CA GLY A 114 0.40 7.40 10.34
C GLY A 114 -0.03 8.84 10.10
N ASP A 115 0.79 9.84 10.43
CA ASP A 115 0.45 11.25 10.18
C ASP A 115 0.75 11.64 8.74
N LEU A 116 -0.18 12.37 8.10
CA LEU A 116 0.03 12.97 6.79
C LEU A 116 1.07 14.09 6.87
N LEU A 117 2.20 13.91 6.20
CA LEU A 117 3.26 14.91 6.05
C LEU A 117 3.00 15.86 4.87
N GLY A 118 2.34 15.38 3.81
CA GLY A 118 2.05 16.18 2.65
C GLY A 118 1.27 15.44 1.58
N LEU A 119 0.69 16.22 0.66
CA LEU A 119 -0.09 15.75 -0.48
C LEU A 119 0.48 16.39 -1.75
N GLN A 120 0.82 15.56 -2.73
CA GLN A 120 1.45 15.99 -3.97
C GLN A 120 0.54 15.70 -5.17
N PHE A 121 0.23 16.72 -5.96
CA PHE A 121 -0.65 16.63 -7.14
C PHE A 121 0.14 16.73 -8.46
N ILE A 122 1.30 16.09 -8.51
CA ILE A 122 2.29 16.21 -9.60
C ILE A 122 1.69 15.85 -10.99
N PHE A 123 0.58 15.10 -10.99
CA PHE A 123 -0.10 14.61 -12.18
C PHE A 123 -1.28 15.48 -12.65
N LYS A 124 -1.86 16.29 -11.77
CA LYS A 124 -3.13 16.98 -12.03
C LYS A 124 -2.98 18.08 -13.07
N ASP A 125 -1.94 18.91 -12.94
CA ASP A 125 -1.72 20.04 -13.83
C ASP A 125 -1.18 19.64 -15.21
N LEU A 126 -0.55 18.46 -15.29
CA LEU A 126 0.00 17.93 -16.53
C LEU A 126 -1.02 17.05 -17.28
N ASN A 127 -2.12 16.67 -16.63
CA ASN A 127 -3.05 15.63 -17.09
C ASN A 127 -2.32 14.33 -17.49
N ILE A 128 -1.19 14.07 -16.84
CA ILE A 128 -0.33 12.92 -17.08
C ILE A 128 -0.68 11.88 -16.05
N CYS A 129 -0.98 10.66 -16.50
CA CYS A 129 -1.00 9.45 -15.67
C CYS A 129 -2.07 9.35 -14.55
N ASP A 130 -2.61 8.14 -14.43
CA ASP A 130 -3.23 7.67 -13.19
C ASP A 130 -2.22 6.80 -12.42
N PRO A 131 -1.70 7.25 -11.26
CA PRO A 131 -0.60 6.57 -10.59
C PRO A 131 -1.09 5.29 -9.91
N CYS A 132 -0.55 4.14 -10.33
CA CYS A 132 -1.00 2.84 -9.81
C CYS A 132 0.13 2.01 -9.17
N ARG A 133 1.39 2.21 -9.58
CA ARG A 133 2.55 1.48 -9.04
C ARG A 133 3.65 2.45 -8.64
N LEU A 134 4.24 2.21 -7.48
CA LEU A 134 5.33 3.04 -6.96
C LEU A 134 6.53 2.17 -6.59
N CYS A 135 7.72 2.74 -6.82
CA CYS A 135 8.99 2.24 -6.33
C CYS A 135 9.92 3.42 -6.06
N VAL A 136 10.79 3.32 -5.06
CA VAL A 136 11.88 4.28 -4.85
C VAL A 136 13.19 3.56 -5.14
N ASP A 137 14.04 4.17 -5.96
CA ASP A 137 15.38 3.63 -6.22
C ASP A 137 16.38 4.02 -5.13
N THR A 138 17.61 3.49 -5.24
CA THR A 138 18.69 3.79 -4.29
C THR A 138 19.22 5.23 -4.39
N GLY A 139 18.90 5.95 -5.47
CA GLY A 139 19.20 7.36 -5.64
C GLY A 139 18.17 8.29 -4.98
N GLY A 140 17.09 7.73 -4.43
CA GLY A 140 15.99 8.51 -3.88
C GLY A 140 15.11 9.11 -4.96
N TYR A 141 15.00 8.49 -6.14
CA TYR A 141 14.00 8.87 -7.14
C TYR A 141 12.74 8.03 -6.97
N LEU A 142 11.58 8.67 -7.12
CA LEU A 142 10.30 8.00 -7.15
C LEU A 142 9.98 7.59 -8.60
N LEU A 143 9.86 6.29 -8.82
CA LEU A 143 9.42 5.68 -10.07
C LEU A 143 7.93 5.37 -9.98
N ILE A 144 7.20 5.80 -11.00
CA ILE A 144 5.74 5.81 -10.99
C ILE A 144 5.26 5.12 -12.27
N GLY A 145 4.67 3.94 -12.08
CA GLY A 145 3.98 3.21 -13.13
C GLY A 145 2.54 3.69 -13.23
N CYS A 146 2.10 3.90 -14.46
CA CYS A 146 0.79 4.43 -14.80
C CYS A 146 0.01 3.38 -15.57
N GLY A 147 -1.31 3.30 -15.35
CA GLY A 147 -2.08 2.32 -16.11
C GLY A 147 -3.60 2.44 -16.00
N LYS A 148 -4.21 2.80 -17.14
CA LYS A 148 -5.34 2.08 -17.74
C LYS A 148 -5.00 1.76 -19.20
N GLU A 149 -5.49 0.63 -19.70
CA GLU A 149 -5.18 0.06 -21.04
C GLU A 149 -5.58 0.94 -22.26
N LYS A 150 -5.99 2.20 -22.04
CA LYS A 150 -6.55 3.08 -23.07
C LYS A 150 -5.96 4.49 -23.09
N ASP A 151 -4.99 4.80 -22.23
CA ASP A 151 -4.33 6.11 -22.22
C ASP A 151 -3.02 6.08 -23.00
N GLU A 152 -2.65 7.22 -23.60
CA GLU A 152 -1.36 7.41 -24.31
C GLU A 152 -0.13 7.16 -23.42
N ASP A 153 -0.34 7.15 -22.10
CA ASP A 153 0.68 6.91 -21.08
C ASP A 153 0.81 5.44 -20.65
N TYR A 154 0.01 4.54 -21.24
CA TYR A 154 0.09 3.12 -20.94
C TYR A 154 1.49 2.55 -21.23
N GLY A 155 2.05 1.83 -20.26
CA GLY A 155 3.39 1.25 -20.35
C GLY A 155 4.53 2.22 -20.08
N LYS A 156 4.26 3.50 -19.74
CA LYS A 156 5.29 4.46 -19.33
C LYS A 156 5.60 4.36 -17.84
N ILE A 157 6.86 4.64 -17.52
CA ILE A 157 7.34 4.85 -16.15
C ILE A 157 7.80 6.30 -16.06
N PHE A 158 7.26 7.04 -15.10
CA PHE A 158 7.66 8.40 -14.79
C PHE A 158 8.65 8.38 -13.64
N VAL A 159 9.67 9.24 -13.71
CA VAL A 159 10.71 9.34 -12.70
C VAL A 159 10.70 10.77 -12.16
N VAL A 160 10.48 10.88 -10.85
CA VAL A 160 10.40 12.17 -10.15
C VAL A 160 11.47 12.19 -9.08
N LYS A 161 12.18 13.32 -8.96
CA LYS A 161 13.11 13.52 -7.84
C LYS A 161 12.30 13.68 -6.55
N TRP A 162 12.60 12.84 -5.57
CA TRP A 162 11.93 12.80 -4.27
C TRP A 162 12.76 13.49 -3.19
#